data_AF-A0A1I4D445-F1
#
_entry.id   AF-A0A1I4D445-F1
#
_cell.length_a   1.000
_cell.length_b   1.000
_cell.length_c   1.000
_cell.angle_alpha   90.00
_cell.angle_beta   90.00
_cell.angle_gamma   90.00
#
_symmetry.space_group_name_H-M   'P 1'
#
loop_
_entity.id
_entity.type
_entity.pdbx_description
1 polymer ?
#
loop_
_entity_poly.entity_id
_entity_poly.type
_entity_poly.pdbx_seq_one_letter_code
_entity_poly.pdbx_strand_id
1 'polypeptide(L)'
;MYDWNHELGFKGSYHLLPGMPEEVLFKSESAQSRAEVASYLRSIADKLDAGESITLSAGDQTVTLDVPTQPTFEVKAERETSKSGGTPELSLELELEWDEGVDGGDASLSVE
;
A
#
# COMPACT_ATOMS: atom_id res chain seq x y z
N MET A 1 -7.52 -21.98 -1.84
CA MET A 1 -7.09 -20.90 -0.93
C MET A 1 -5.59 -21.00 -0.89
N TYR A 2 -4.89 -20.19 -1.68
CA TYR A 2 -3.44 -20.13 -1.60
C TYR A 2 -3.10 -19.32 -0.35
N ASP A 3 -2.45 -19.99 0.59
CA ASP A 3 -1.86 -19.40 1.77
C ASP A 3 -0.55 -18.74 1.34
N TRP A 4 -0.57 -17.40 1.31
CA TRP A 4 0.56 -16.54 0.92
C TRP A 4 1.67 -16.46 1.97
N ASN A 5 1.59 -17.21 3.08
CA ASN A 5 2.62 -17.19 4.12
C ASN A 5 3.80 -18.12 3.88
N HIS A 6 3.80 -18.92 2.79
CA HIS A 6 4.93 -19.77 2.47
C HIS A 6 5.57 -19.38 1.13
N GLU A 7 6.69 -18.65 1.27
CA GLU A 7 7.83 -18.49 0.35
C GLU A 7 8.02 -17.21 -0.47
N LEU A 8 7.07 -16.28 -0.57
CA LEU A 8 7.34 -14.97 -1.18
C LEU A 8 6.65 -13.90 -0.35
N GLY A 9 7.34 -13.46 0.70
CA GLY A 9 6.96 -12.21 1.34
C GLY A 9 6.91 -11.14 0.28
N PHE A 10 5.77 -10.44 0.21
CA PHE A 10 5.69 -9.04 -0.14
C PHE A 10 6.85 -8.36 0.60
N LYS A 11 8.02 -8.32 -0.05
CA LYS A 11 9.19 -7.69 0.51
C LYS A 11 8.95 -6.22 0.22
N GLY A 12 8.21 -5.58 1.12
CA GLY A 12 8.42 -4.19 1.46
C GLY A 12 9.93 -4.00 1.49
N SER A 13 10.45 -3.44 0.40
CA SER A 13 11.88 -3.46 0.13
C SER A 13 12.47 -2.35 0.96
N TYR A 14 12.79 -2.69 2.21
CA TYR A 14 13.86 -2.12 3.02
C TYR A 14 14.22 -0.66 2.68
N HIS A 15 13.32 0.28 2.96
CA HIS A 15 13.73 1.67 3.24
C HIS A 15 13.82 1.98 4.74
N LEU A 16 13.50 1.02 5.60
CA LEU A 16 13.90 1.03 7.00
C LEU A 16 15.15 0.17 7.19
N LEU A 17 16.15 0.77 7.83
CA LEU A 17 17.40 0.12 8.21
C LEU A 17 17.13 -1.25 8.88
N PRO A 18 17.92 -2.30 8.60
CA PRO A 18 17.71 -3.61 9.19
C PRO A 18 17.73 -3.52 10.73
N GLY A 19 16.55 -3.69 11.35
CA GLY A 19 16.40 -3.69 12.82
C GLY A 19 15.17 -2.98 13.40
N MET A 20 14.33 -2.31 12.59
CA MET A 20 13.09 -1.73 13.13
C MET A 20 11.94 -2.75 13.12
N PRO A 21 11.20 -2.91 14.22
CA PRO A 21 9.98 -3.70 14.25
C PRO A 21 8.90 -3.02 13.39
N GLU A 22 8.21 -3.81 12.57
CA GLU A 22 7.08 -3.39 11.76
C GLU A 22 5.77 -3.83 12.43
N GLU A 23 4.79 -2.94 12.49
CA GLU A 23 3.43 -3.24 12.93
C GLU A 23 2.47 -3.10 11.75
N VAL A 24 1.79 -4.19 11.39
CA VAL A 24 0.76 -4.17 10.33
C VAL A 24 -0.58 -3.81 10.94
N LEU A 25 -1.03 -2.57 10.70
CA LEU A 25 -2.30 -2.05 11.25
C LEU A 25 -3.54 -2.64 10.54
N PHE A 26 -3.47 -2.90 9.23
CA PHE A 26 -4.57 -3.41 8.42
C PHE A 26 -4.05 -4.26 7.25
N LYS A 27 -4.72 -5.37 6.93
CA LYS A 27 -4.42 -6.17 5.74
C LYS A 27 -5.68 -6.83 5.19
N SER A 28 -5.87 -6.79 3.88
CA SER A 28 -6.90 -7.57 3.18
C SER A 28 -6.38 -8.03 1.82
N GLU A 29 -6.75 -9.23 1.38
CA GLU A 29 -6.39 -9.75 0.07
C GLU A 29 -7.57 -10.53 -0.52
N SER A 30 -7.96 -10.21 -1.76
CA SER A 30 -9.02 -10.93 -2.47
C SER A 30 -8.92 -10.71 -3.98
N ALA A 31 -9.43 -11.67 -4.76
CA ALA A 31 -9.58 -11.48 -6.19
C ALA A 31 -10.74 -10.53 -6.49
N GLN A 32 -10.47 -9.45 -7.20
CA GLN A 32 -11.45 -8.42 -7.57
C GLN A 32 -11.43 -8.16 -9.07
N SER A 33 -12.56 -7.74 -9.62
CA SER A 33 -12.62 -7.24 -10.99
C SER A 33 -11.89 -5.90 -11.11
N ARG A 34 -11.43 -5.57 -12.32
CA ARG A 34 -10.80 -4.26 -12.60
C ARG A 34 -11.70 -3.07 -12.26
N ALA A 35 -13.03 -3.25 -12.37
CA ALA A 35 -13.99 -2.22 -12.05
C ALA A 35 -14.09 -1.97 -10.53
N GLU A 36 -14.07 -3.02 -9.73
CA GLU A 36 -14.05 -2.93 -8.27
C GLU A 36 -12.76 -2.27 -7.77
N VAL A 37 -11.60 -2.69 -8.28
CA VAL A 37 -10.30 -2.07 -7.95
C VAL A 37 -10.32 -0.58 -8.30
N ALA A 38 -10.76 -0.23 -9.52
CA ALA A 38 -10.84 1.17 -9.93
C ALA A 38 -11.83 1.98 -9.08
N SER A 39 -12.95 1.38 -8.65
CA SER A 39 -13.88 2.03 -7.74
C SER A 39 -13.23 2.32 -6.39
N TYR A 40 -12.48 1.35 -5.85
CA TYR A 40 -11.80 1.49 -4.57
C TYR A 40 -10.71 2.58 -4.60
N LEU A 41 -9.87 2.58 -5.64
CA LEU A 41 -8.84 3.61 -5.84
C LEU A 41 -9.45 5.02 -5.99
N ARG A 42 -10.60 5.15 -6.67
CA ARG A 42 -11.29 6.45 -6.75
C ARG A 42 -11.80 6.92 -5.39
N SER A 43 -12.39 6.04 -4.59
CA SER A 43 -12.82 6.41 -3.23
C SER A 43 -11.66 6.89 -2.35
N ILE A 44 -10.48 6.30 -2.51
CA ILE A 44 -9.26 6.77 -1.84
C ILE A 44 -8.87 8.16 -2.37
N ALA A 45 -8.80 8.32 -3.69
CA ALA A 45 -8.44 9.59 -4.32
C ALA A 45 -9.40 10.73 -3.93
N ASP A 46 -10.71 10.48 -3.92
CA ASP A 46 -11.73 11.47 -3.53
C ASP A 46 -11.52 11.95 -2.09
N LYS A 47 -11.13 11.04 -1.18
CA LYS A 47 -10.83 11.39 0.23
C LYS A 47 -9.56 12.20 0.37
N LEU A 48 -8.50 11.84 -0.35
CA LEU A 48 -7.25 12.60 -0.38
C LEU A 48 -7.47 14.02 -0.91
N ASP A 49 -8.22 14.17 -2.01
CA ASP A 49 -8.54 15.48 -2.61
C ASP A 49 -9.39 16.35 -1.67
N ALA A 50 -10.31 15.73 -0.93
CA ALA A 50 -11.13 16.40 0.08
C ALA A 50 -10.38 16.73 1.39
N GLY A 51 -9.16 16.21 1.58
CA GLY A 51 -8.42 16.31 2.85
C GLY A 51 -9.12 15.56 4.00
N GLU A 52 -9.85 14.50 3.69
CA GLU A 52 -10.57 13.68 4.67
C GLU A 52 -9.75 12.45 5.08
N SER A 53 -9.97 11.97 6.31
CA SER A 53 -9.40 10.72 6.77
C SER A 53 -9.85 9.53 5.92
N ILE A 54 -8.95 8.58 5.71
CA ILE A 54 -9.22 7.33 5.00
C ILE A 54 -9.53 6.24 6.00
N THR A 55 -10.71 5.63 5.89
CA THR A 55 -11.06 4.45 6.69
C THR A 55 -10.99 3.20 5.83
N LEU A 56 -10.15 2.25 6.24
CA LEU A 56 -10.01 0.93 5.66
C LEU A 56 -10.80 -0.07 6.49
N SER A 57 -11.58 -0.94 5.86
CA SER A 57 -12.41 -1.93 6.56
C SER A 57 -12.45 -3.27 5.83
N ALA A 58 -12.30 -4.36 6.57
CA ALA A 58 -12.44 -5.73 6.08
C ALA A 58 -12.90 -6.66 7.22
N GLY A 59 -14.09 -7.25 7.08
CA GLY A 59 -14.70 -8.03 8.17
C GLY A 59 -14.87 -7.17 9.43
N ASP A 60 -14.31 -7.65 10.55
CA ASP A 60 -14.35 -6.94 11.84
C ASP A 60 -13.17 -5.96 12.03
N GLN A 61 -12.24 -5.88 11.08
CA GLN A 61 -11.11 -4.95 11.13
C GLN A 61 -11.50 -3.59 10.55
N THR A 62 -11.12 -2.52 11.23
CA THR A 62 -11.25 -1.14 10.74
C THR A 62 -10.10 -0.28 11.27
N VAL A 63 -9.48 0.48 10.38
CA VAL A 63 -8.43 1.46 10.69
C VAL A 63 -8.77 2.76 10.00
N THR A 64 -8.55 3.88 10.69
CA THR A 64 -8.65 5.23 10.10
C THR A 64 -7.26 5.85 10.07
N LEU A 65 -6.87 6.37 8.91
CA LEU A 65 -5.59 7.00 8.63
C LEU A 65 -5.82 8.49 8.36
N ASP A 66 -5.08 9.33 9.08
CA ASP A 66 -4.99 10.77 8.80
C ASP A 66 -3.75 11.00 7.94
N VAL A 67 -3.96 11.07 6.62
CA VAL A 67 -2.87 11.32 5.66
C VAL A 67 -2.56 12.81 5.65
N PRO A 68 -1.28 13.23 5.79
CA PRO A 68 -0.93 14.65 5.76
C PRO A 68 -1.16 15.26 4.38
N THR A 69 -1.08 16.59 4.28
CA THR A 69 -1.24 17.30 2.99
C THR A 69 -0.18 16.94 1.96
N GLN A 70 0.98 16.44 2.39
CA GLN A 70 2.12 16.13 1.53
C GLN A 70 2.80 14.81 1.98
N PRO A 71 2.17 13.66 1.71
CA PRO A 71 2.82 12.37 1.88
C PRO A 71 3.82 12.13 0.75
N THR A 72 4.80 11.26 0.97
CA THR A 72 5.57 10.68 -0.14
C THR A 72 4.69 9.69 -0.87
N PHE A 73 4.69 9.72 -2.21
CA PHE A 73 3.98 8.76 -3.04
C PHE A 73 4.96 7.94 -3.87
N GLU A 74 5.00 6.63 -3.65
CA GLU A 74 5.80 5.68 -4.41
C GLU A 74 4.92 4.85 -5.34
N VAL A 75 5.41 4.63 -6.56
CA VAL A 75 4.78 3.74 -7.56
C VAL A 75 5.82 2.76 -8.04
N LYS A 76 5.50 1.47 -7.91
CA LYS A 76 6.45 0.40 -8.21
C LYS A 76 5.75 -0.73 -8.97
N ALA A 77 6.35 -1.17 -10.06
CA ALA A 77 5.87 -2.31 -10.82
C ALA A 77 6.96 -3.36 -10.89
N GLU A 78 6.64 -4.60 -10.51
CA GLU A 78 7.62 -5.66 -10.40
C GLU A 78 7.22 -6.92 -11.15
N ARG A 79 8.24 -7.69 -11.51
CA ARG A 79 8.09 -9.09 -11.92
C ARG A 79 8.82 -9.95 -10.92
N GLU A 80 8.07 -10.65 -10.09
CA GLU A 80 8.64 -11.56 -9.11
C GLU A 80 8.90 -12.93 -9.74
N THR A 81 10.10 -13.45 -9.51
CA THR A 81 10.49 -14.79 -9.94
C THR A 81 10.96 -15.59 -8.75
N SER A 82 10.44 -16.81 -8.58
CA SER A 82 10.93 -17.71 -7.55
C SER A 82 12.28 -18.33 -7.94
N LYS A 83 13.20 -18.42 -6.97
CA LYS A 83 14.47 -19.15 -7.11
C LYS A 83 14.25 -20.66 -7.27
N SER A 84 13.14 -21.20 -6.77
CA SER A 84 12.78 -22.62 -6.88
C SER A 84 11.97 -22.94 -8.15
N GLY A 85 11.78 -21.96 -9.04
CA GLY A 85 10.96 -22.08 -10.25
C GLY A 85 9.48 -21.75 -9.99
N GLY A 86 8.71 -21.55 -11.06
CA GLY A 86 7.30 -21.14 -10.98
C GLY A 86 6.93 -20.16 -12.10
N THR A 87 5.63 -19.86 -12.24
CA THR A 87 5.19 -18.78 -13.13
C THR A 87 5.55 -17.45 -12.46
N PRO A 88 6.25 -16.53 -13.14
CA PRO A 88 6.51 -15.21 -12.59
C PRO A 88 5.22 -14.47 -12.28
N GLU A 89 5.21 -13.73 -11.19
CA GLU A 89 4.10 -12.86 -10.81
C GLU A 89 4.38 -11.42 -11.23
N LEU A 90 3.33 -10.67 -11.55
CA LEU A 90 3.41 -9.24 -11.80
C LEU A 90 2.65 -8.51 -10.70
N SER A 91 3.29 -7.52 -10.09
CA SER A 91 2.67 -6.65 -9.09
C SER A 91 2.78 -5.18 -9.53
N LEU A 92 1.80 -4.39 -9.08
CA LEU A 92 1.82 -2.94 -9.08
C LEU A 92 1.51 -2.50 -7.66
N GLU A 93 2.44 -1.78 -7.05
CA GLU A 93 2.35 -1.22 -5.71
C GLU A 93 2.19 0.30 -5.83
N LEU A 94 1.25 0.83 -5.04
CA LEU A 94 0.97 2.24 -4.89
C LEU A 94 1.03 2.53 -3.40
N GLU A 95 2.03 3.29 -2.96
CA GLU A 95 2.32 3.46 -1.55
C GLU A 95 2.32 4.95 -1.19
N LEU A 96 1.70 5.27 -0.05
CA LEU A 96 1.77 6.58 0.58
C LEU A 96 2.52 6.41 1.90
N GLU A 97 3.57 7.20 2.09
CA GLU A 97 4.42 7.15 3.28
C GLU A 97 4.50 8.52 3.96
N TRP A 98 4.39 8.51 5.29
CA TRP A 98 4.58 9.68 6.13
C TRP A 98 4.96 9.25 7.56
N ASP A 99 5.62 10.16 8.29
CA ASP A 99 5.93 9.94 9.70
C ASP A 99 4.68 10.21 10.57
N GLU A 100 4.41 9.36 11.56
CA GLU A 100 3.31 9.58 12.50
C GLU A 100 3.57 10.80 13.39
N GLY A 101 2.53 11.62 13.60
CA GLY A 101 2.58 12.75 14.54
C GLY A 101 3.42 13.95 14.09
N VAL A 102 3.88 13.99 12.84
CA VAL A 102 4.44 15.19 12.22
C VAL A 102 3.51 15.70 11.11
N ASP A 103 3.20 16.99 11.12
CA ASP A 103 2.48 17.60 10.00
C ASP A 103 3.48 17.75 8.83
N GLY A 104 3.21 17.01 7.74
CA GLY A 104 4.12 16.79 6.61
C GLY A 104 4.69 18.08 5.98
N GLY A 105 6.02 18.09 5.82
CA GLY A 105 6.77 19.15 5.16
C GLY A 105 6.94 18.93 3.66
N ASP A 106 6.80 20.03 2.92
CA ASP A 106 6.90 20.26 1.47
C ASP A 106 7.89 19.39 0.68
N ALA A 107 7.38 18.30 0.09
CA ALA A 107 8.03 17.56 -0.98
C ALA A 107 7.03 17.25 -2.10
N SER A 108 7.05 18.04 -3.18
CA SER A 108 6.21 17.81 -4.37
C SER A 108 6.85 16.81 -5.35
N LEU A 109 6.14 15.75 -5.71
CA LEU A 109 6.39 14.91 -6.88
C LEU A 109 5.49 15.36 -8.05
N SER A 110 6.08 15.56 -9.23
CA SER A 110 5.35 15.80 -10.49
C SER A 110 5.53 14.59 -11.42
N VAL A 111 4.44 14.10 -12.02
CA VAL A 111 4.45 13.07 -13.07
C VAL A 111 4.10 13.72 -14.41
N GLU A 112 4.90 13.47 -15.45
CA GLU A 112 4.56 13.73 -16.87
C GLU A 112 3.94 12.50 -17.52
#